data_AF-A0A6I2G395-F1
#
_entry.id   AF-A0A6I2G395-F1
#
_cell.length_a   1.000
_cell.length_b   1.000
_cell.length_c   1.000
_cell.angle_alpha   90.00
_cell.angle_beta   90.00
_cell.angle_gamma   90.00
#
_symmetry.space_group_name_H-M   'P 1'
#
loop_
_entity.id
_entity.type
_entity.pdbx_description
1 polymer ?
#
loop_
_entity_poly.entity_id
_entity_poly.type
_entity_poly.pdbx_seq_one_letter_code
_entity_poly.pdbx_strand_id
1 'polypeptide(L)' 'MKLGQHPQRTPFYGVLMLLTFMISGLFVRDLPWLALRIAAWIALLAIAIVGFLMTFRDYS' A
#
# COMPACT_ATOMS: atom_id res chain seq x y z
N MET A 1 -7.91 -34.92 10.85
CA MET A 1 -6.79 -33.96 10.69
C MET A 1 -7.29 -32.60 11.15
N LYS A 2 -6.73 -32.00 12.21
CA LYS A 2 -7.03 -30.61 12.55
C LYS A 2 -6.33 -29.75 11.47
N LEU A 3 -7.09 -29.26 10.50
CA LEU A 3 -6.58 -28.33 9.49
C LEU A 3 -5.93 -27.17 10.27
N GLY A 4 -4.64 -26.96 10.02
CA GLY A 4 -3.78 -26.12 10.83
C GLY A 4 -4.40 -24.75 11.10
N GLN A 5 -4.50 -24.39 12.37
CA GLN A 5 -4.67 -23.00 12.76
C GLN A 5 -3.38 -22.28 12.34
N HIS A 6 -3.34 -21.81 11.09
CA HIS A 6 -2.34 -20.86 10.68
C HIS A 6 -2.55 -19.61 11.55
N PRO A 7 -1.53 -19.13 12.26
CA PRO A 7 -1.65 -17.90 13.04
C PRO A 7 -2.17 -16.80 12.11
N GLN A 8 -3.33 -16.21 12.41
CA GLN A 8 -3.84 -15.06 11.67
C GLN A 8 -2.72 -14.02 11.64
N ARG A 9 -2.25 -13.69 10.44
CA ARG A 9 -1.26 -12.64 10.28
C ARG A 9 -2.02 -11.32 10.27
N THR A 10 -1.64 -10.40 11.15
CA THR A 10 -2.20 -9.05 11.12
C THR A 10 -1.77 -8.38 9.81
N PRO A 11 -2.67 -7.74 9.05
CA PRO A 11 -2.35 -7.08 7.77
C PRO A 11 -1.58 -5.76 7.94
N PHE A 12 -0.82 -5.64 9.01
CA PHE A 12 -0.20 -4.40 9.47
C PHE A 12 0.65 -3.74 8.38
N TYR A 13 1.43 -4.54 7.64
CA TYR A 13 2.25 -4.04 6.53
C TYR A 13 1.40 -3.48 5.39
N GLY A 14 0.32 -4.16 5.03
CA GLY A 14 -0.63 -3.69 4.01
C GLY A 14 -1.26 -2.36 4.39
N VAL A 15 -1.73 -2.25 5.63
CA VAL A 15 -2.32 -1.02 6.18
C VAL A 15 -1.30 0.14 6.20
N LEU A 16 -0.08 -0.11 6.66
CA LEU A 16 0.98 0.91 6.67
C LEU A 16 1.32 1.44 5.27
N MET A 17 1.36 0.55 4.27
CA MET A 17 1.59 0.96 2.88
C MET A 17 0.44 1.82 2.34
N LEU A 18 -0.82 1.47 2.65
CA LEU A 18 -1.98 2.26 2.25
C LEU A 18 -2.01 3.63 2.95
N LEU A 19 -1.63 3.71 4.22
CA LEU A 19 -1.47 4.98 4.93
C LEU A 19 -0.36 5.85 4.31
N THR A 20 0.78 5.22 3.98
CA THR A 20 1.90 5.90 3.31
C THR A 20 1.45 6.46 1.96
N PHE A 21 0.70 5.67 1.18
CA PHE A 21 0.09 6.11 -0.07
C PHE A 21 -0.78 7.35 0.13
N MET A 22 -1.72 7.28 1.07
CA MET A 22 -2.71 8.32 1.30
C MET A 22 -2.06 9.64 1.76
N ILE A 23 -1.12 9.56 2.71
CA ILE A 23 -0.42 10.73 3.25
C ILE A 23 0.49 11.34 2.18
N SER A 24 1.26 10.51 1.46
CA SER A 24 2.19 10.99 0.43
C SER A 24 1.45 11.67 -0.72
N GLY A 25 0.27 11.18 -1.09
CA GLY A 25 -0.57 11.77 -2.14
C GLY A 25 -0.95 13.24 -1.89
N LEU A 26 -1.03 13.66 -0.62
CA LEU A 26 -1.30 15.06 -0.27
C LEU A 26 -0.18 15.99 -0.77
N PHE A 27 1.07 15.57 -0.61
CA PHE A 27 2.25 16.36 -1.02
C PHE A 27 2.52 16.29 -2.52
N VAL A 28 2.19 15.16 -3.16
CA VAL A 28 2.39 15.01 -4.62
C VAL A 28 1.56 16.02 -5.41
N ARG A 29 0.37 16.40 -4.93
CA ARG A 29 -0.47 17.40 -5.59
C ARG A 29 0.21 18.76 -5.74
N ASP A 30 1.10 19.14 -4.82
CA ASP A 30 1.72 20.46 -4.78
C ASP A 30 3.08 20.52 -5.50
N LEU A 31 3.56 19.40 -6.06
CA LEU A 31 4.85 19.34 -6.75
C LEU A 31 4.86 20.23 -8.02
N PRO A 32 5.74 21.24 -8.13
CA PRO A 32 5.68 22.21 -9.24
C PRO A 32 6.00 21.60 -10.60
N TRP A 33 6.68 20.46 -10.65
CA TRP A 33 7.16 19.84 -11.88
C TRP A 33 6.24 18.71 -12.31
N LEU A 34 5.63 18.84 -13.50
CA LEU A 34 4.68 17.86 -14.05
C LEU A 34 5.28 16.45 -14.12
N ALA A 35 6.50 16.31 -14.62
CA ALA A 35 7.16 15.02 -14.78
C ALA A 35 7.39 14.30 -13.44
N LEU A 36 7.85 15.04 -12.41
CA LEU A 36 8.03 14.50 -11.06
C LEU A 36 6.68 14.10 -10.45
N ARG A 37 5.63 14.90 -10.69
CA ARG A 37 4.28 14.61 -10.21
C ARG A 37 3.73 13.31 -10.82
N ILE A 38 3.91 13.10 -12.13
CA ILE A 38 3.50 11.87 -12.82
C ILE A 38 4.28 10.67 -12.27
N ALA A 39 5.61 10.78 -12.19
CA ALA A 39 6.45 9.70 -11.66
C ALA A 39 6.06 9.32 -10.22
N ALA A 40 5.78 10.31 -9.38
CA ALA A 40 5.34 10.09 -8.00
C ALA A 40 3.98 9.38 -7.94
N TRP A 41 3.01 9.75 -8.79
CA TRP A 41 1.73 9.04 -8.85
C TRP A 41 1.86 7.59 -9.30
N ILE A 42 2.75 7.30 -10.27
CA ILE A 42 3.03 5.92 -10.70
C ILE A 42 3.62 5.11 -9.55
N ALA A 43 4.60 5.66 -8.83
CA ALA A 43 5.19 5.01 -7.66
C ALA A 43 4.16 4.76 -6.55
N LEU A 44 3.30 5.76 -6.27
CA LEU A 44 2.22 5.65 -5.30
C LEU A 44 1.19 4.59 -5.69
N LEU A 45 0.84 4.48 -6.97
CA LEU A 45 -0.04 3.43 -7.47
C LEU A 45 0.55 2.03 -7.22
N ALA A 46 1.84 1.84 -7.48
CA ALA A 46 2.51 0.57 -7.21
C ALA A 46 2.47 0.22 -5.71
N ILE A 47 2.73 1.19 -4.83
CA ILE A 47 2.65 1.00 -3.37
C ILE A 47 1.21 0.64 -2.95
N ALA A 48 0.20 1.30 -3.50
CA ALA A 48 -1.20 1.01 -3.19
C ALA A 48 -1.58 -0.41 -3.58
N ILE A 49 -1.17 -0.87 -4.78
CA ILE A 49 -1.41 -2.25 -5.24
C ILE A 49 -0.71 -3.25 -4.32
N VAL A 50 0.57 -3.04 -3.99
CA VAL A 50 1.30 -3.95 -3.09
C VAL A 50 0.69 -3.96 -1.69
N GLY A 51 0.34 -2.80 -1.14
CA GLY A 51 -0.31 -2.67 0.16
C GLY A 51 -1.66 -3.36 0.21
N PHE A 52 -2.46 -3.20 -0.83
CA PHE A 52 -3.73 -3.91 -1.02
C PHE A 52 -3.50 -5.44 -1.05
N LEU A 53 -2.61 -5.92 -1.91
CA LEU A 53 -2.32 -7.36 -2.03
C LEU A 53 -1.80 -7.96 -0.73
N MET A 54 -0.92 -7.27 0.00
CA MET A 54 -0.43 -7.74 1.30
C MET A 54 -1.55 -7.79 2.34
N THR A 55 -2.48 -6.83 2.33
CA THR A 55 -3.64 -6.83 3.23
C THR A 55 -4.49 -8.09 3.03
N PHE A 56 -4.82 -8.44 1.78
CA PHE A 56 -5.61 -9.65 1.50
C PHE A 56 -4.83 -10.94 1.69
N ARG A 57 -3.54 -10.96 1.36
CA ARG A 57 -2.66 -12.11 1.60
C ARG A 57 -2.61 -12.48 3.08
N ASP A 58 -2.61 -11.49 3.97
CA ASP A 58 -2.52 -11.74 5.40
C ASP A 58 -3.87 -12.23 6.01
N TYR A 59 -4.98 -12.01 5.30
CA TYR A 59 -6.33 -12.50 5.66
C TYR A 59 -6.75 -13.84 5.03
N SER A 60 -6.15 -14.21 3.89
CA SER A 60 -6.40 -15.46 3.15
C SER A 60 -5.52 -16.60 3.62
#